data_AF-A0A954WI90-F1
#
_entry.id   AF-A0A954WI90-F1
#
_cell.length_a   1.000
_cell.length_b   1.000
_cell.length_c   1.000
_cell.angle_alpha   90.00
_cell.angle_beta   90.00
_cell.angle_gamma   90.00
#
_symmetry.space_group_name_H-M   'P 1'
#
loop_
_entity.id
_entity.type
_entity.pdbx_description
1 polymer ?
#
loop_
_entity_poly.entity_id
_entity_poly.type
_entity_poly.pdbx_seq_one_letter_code
_entity_poly.pdbx_strand_id
1 'polypeptide(L)' 'MFRLATATGIAVLTTCLACSGMARGANGTEFFEKQVRPLLVARCYACHSGTKSGGGLSLESAAAWQRGGESGPAIV' A
#
# COMPACT_ATOMS: atom_id res chain seq x y z
N MET A 1 7.63 -37.99 27.40
CA MET A 1 7.70 -38.23 25.94
C MET A 1 7.06 -37.10 25.10
N PHE A 2 6.32 -36.14 25.69
CA PHE A 2 5.64 -35.03 24.97
C PHE A 2 6.44 -33.71 24.85
N ARG A 3 7.71 -33.65 25.28
CA ARG A 3 8.49 -32.40 25.36
C ARG A 3 9.44 -32.12 24.19
N LEU A 4 9.45 -32.96 23.15
CA LEU A 4 10.31 -32.77 21.97
C LEU A 4 9.58 -32.24 20.72
N ALA A 5 8.24 -32.27 20.69
CA ALA A 5 7.44 -31.89 19.52
C ALA A 5 7.22 -30.37 19.35
N THR A 6 7.53 -29.56 20.36
CA THR A 6 7.33 -28.09 20.32
C THR A 6 8.54 -27.34 19.76
N ALA A 7 9.74 -27.92 19.81
CA ALA A 7 10.96 -27.23 19.39
C ALA A 7 11.09 -27.10 17.86
N THR A 8 10.60 -28.08 17.10
CA THR A 8 10.59 -28.05 15.63
C THR A 8 9.49 -27.14 15.07
N GLY A 9 8.33 -27.07 15.73
CA GLY A 9 7.24 -26.18 15.33
C GLY A 9 7.57 -24.69 15.51
N ILE A 10 8.31 -24.34 16.57
CA ILE A 10 8.74 -22.96 16.83
C ILE A 10 9.79 -22.50 15.80
N ALA A 11 10.73 -23.37 15.42
CA ALA A 11 11.80 -23.02 14.47
C ALA A 11 11.31 -22.77 13.03
N VAL A 12 10.26 -23.48 12.60
CA VAL A 12 9.62 -23.24 11.29
C VAL A 12 8.85 -21.92 11.28
N LEU A 13 8.21 -21.57 12.41
CA LEU A 13 7.45 -20.33 12.54
C LEU A 13 8.35 -19.08 12.52
N THR A 14 9.56 -19.14 13.08
CA THR A 14 10.54 -18.04 13.02
C THR A 14 11.19 -17.87 11.65
N THR A 15 11.34 -18.95 10.87
CA THR A 15 12.01 -18.89 9.55
C THR A 15 11.11 -18.26 8.47
N CYS A 16 9.79 -18.46 8.53
CA CYS A 16 8.85 -17.82 7.59
C CYS A 16 8.76 -16.29 7.73
N LEU A 17 9.01 -15.75 8.93
CA LEU A 17 8.94 -14.32 9.19
C LEU A 17 10.09 -13.52 8.54
N ALA A 18 11.20 -14.21 8.19
CA ALA A 18 12.38 -13.58 7.60
C ALA A 18 12.25 -13.33 6.08
N CYS A 19 11.25 -13.89 5.39
CA CYS A 19 11.12 -13.79 3.92
C CYS A 19 10.12 -12.71 3.44
N SER A 20 9.33 -12.12 4.32
CA SER A 20 8.31 -11.12 3.94
C SER A 20 8.89 -9.75 3.55
N GLY A 21 10.21 -9.58 3.64
CA GLY A 21 10.92 -8.31 3.41
C GLY A 21 11.57 -8.14 2.04
N MET A 22 11.18 -8.90 1.00
CA MET A 22 11.72 -8.67 -0.35
C MET A 22 11.34 -7.26 -0.82
N ALA A 23 12.33 -6.37 -0.86
CA ALA A 23 12.17 -4.96 -1.14
C ALA A 23 11.51 -4.72 -2.52
N ARG A 24 10.43 -3.93 -2.53
CA ARG A 24 9.94 -3.28 -3.76
C ARG A 24 11.06 -2.40 -4.28
N GLY A 25 11.40 -2.54 -5.57
CA GLY A 25 12.51 -1.81 -6.19
C GLY A 25 12.53 -0.33 -5.80
N ALA A 26 13.67 0.13 -5.28
CA ALA A 26 13.82 1.47 -4.69
C ALA A 26 13.52 2.61 -5.68
N ASN A 27 13.65 2.35 -6.98
CA ASN A 27 13.48 3.31 -8.06
C ASN A 27 12.03 3.79 -8.24
N GLY A 28 11.03 2.90 -8.16
CA GLY A 28 9.64 3.28 -8.40
C GLY A 28 9.05 4.14 -7.29
N THR A 29 9.32 3.78 -6.02
CA THR A 29 8.85 4.54 -4.86
C THR A 29 9.54 5.90 -4.81
N GLU A 30 10.85 5.97 -5.02
CA GLU A 30 11.56 7.25 -5.00
C GLU A 30 11.02 8.21 -6.08
N PHE A 31 10.81 7.73 -7.30
CA PHE A 31 10.23 8.53 -8.38
C PHE A 31 8.83 9.03 -8.01
N PHE A 32 7.98 8.15 -7.46
CA PHE A 32 6.64 8.53 -7.04
C PHE A 32 6.66 9.65 -5.98
N GLU A 33 7.48 9.49 -4.95
CA GLU A 33 7.58 10.46 -3.84
C GLU A 33 8.15 11.80 -4.31
N LYS A 34 9.16 11.80 -5.18
CA LYS A 34 9.82 13.03 -5.66
C LYS A 34 9.07 13.74 -6.78
N GLN A 35 8.42 13.00 -7.68
CA GLN A 35 7.86 13.56 -8.91
C GLN A 35 6.34 13.55 -8.95
N VAL A 36 5.68 12.52 -8.41
CA VAL A 36 4.23 12.34 -8.54
C VAL A 36 3.48 12.93 -7.35
N ARG A 37 3.87 12.57 -6.11
CA ARG A 37 3.19 13.01 -4.89
C ARG A 37 3.08 14.55 -4.77
N PRO A 38 4.11 15.35 -5.10
CA PRO A 38 4.00 16.82 -5.00
C PRO A 38 2.92 17.39 -5.92
N LEU A 39 2.72 16.82 -7.11
CA LEU A 39 1.68 17.24 -8.03
C LEU A 39 0.28 16.91 -7.49
N LEU A 40 0.11 15.71 -6.92
CA LEU A 40 -1.15 15.30 -6.31
C LEU A 40 -1.54 16.21 -5.14
N VAL A 41 -0.57 16.54 -4.28
CA VAL A 41 -0.78 17.47 -3.16
C VAL A 41 -1.18 18.85 -3.68
N ALA A 42 -0.46 19.38 -4.67
CA ALA A 42 -0.67 20.74 -5.16
C ALA A 42 -1.98 20.91 -5.97
N ARG A 43 -2.45 19.86 -6.65
CA ARG A 43 -3.51 19.98 -7.67
C ARG A 43 -4.76 19.15 -7.40
N CYS A 44 -4.66 18.07 -6.64
CA CYS A 44 -5.73 17.08 -6.54
C CYS A 44 -6.25 16.93 -5.10
N TYR A 45 -5.37 16.93 -4.10
CA TYR A 45 -5.73 16.62 -2.72
C TYR A 45 -6.70 17.63 -2.10
N ALA A 46 -6.73 18.87 -2.59
CA ALA A 46 -7.71 19.87 -2.16
C ALA A 46 -9.17 19.37 -2.26
N CYS A 47 -9.47 18.50 -3.25
CA CYS A 47 -10.80 17.97 -3.51
C CYS A 47 -10.89 16.43 -3.50
N HIS A 48 -9.77 15.70 -3.40
CA HIS A 48 -9.77 14.23 -3.47
C HIS A 48 -8.97 13.59 -2.32
N SER A 49 -8.97 14.24 -1.15
CA SER A 49 -8.40 13.68 0.08
C SER A 49 -9.33 13.87 1.27
N GLY A 50 -9.28 12.93 2.23
CA GLY A 50 -10.06 12.99 3.45
C GLY A 50 -11.57 13.05 3.22
N THR A 51 -12.26 13.80 4.08
CA THR A 51 -13.74 13.89 4.09
C THR A 51 -14.32 14.70 2.93
N LYS A 52 -13.50 15.42 2.18
CA LYS A 52 -13.93 16.24 1.02
C LYS A 52 -13.60 15.57 -0.31
N SER A 53 -13.74 14.26 -0.39
CA SER A 53 -13.54 13.48 -1.62
C SER A 53 -14.66 13.76 -2.62
N GLY A 54 -14.50 14.80 -3.43
CA GLY A 54 -15.43 15.18 -4.50
C GLY A 54 -15.70 14.02 -5.44
N GLY A 55 -16.98 13.76 -5.73
CA GLY A 55 -17.37 12.63 -6.58
C GLY A 55 -16.93 11.26 -6.05
N GLY A 56 -16.77 11.11 -4.73
CA GLY A 56 -16.43 9.82 -4.09
C GLY A 56 -14.99 9.34 -4.30
N LEU A 57 -14.17 10.08 -5.04
CA LEU A 57 -12.79 9.69 -5.36
C LEU A 57 -11.81 10.08 -4.25
N SER A 58 -11.06 9.10 -3.74
CA SER A 58 -9.94 9.30 -2.81
C SER A 58 -8.61 8.95 -3.45
N LEU A 59 -7.64 9.86 -3.36
CA LEU A 59 -6.28 9.68 -3.88
C LEU A 59 -5.24 9.28 -2.82
N GLU A 60 -5.69 8.76 -1.66
CA GLU A 60 -4.80 8.44 -0.53
C GLU A 60 -4.15 7.05 -0.62
N SER A 61 -4.69 6.14 -1.44
CA SER A 61 -4.13 4.80 -1.62
C SER A 61 -4.40 4.25 -3.02
N ALA A 62 -3.49 3.43 -3.54
CA ALA A 62 -3.66 2.78 -4.85
C ALA A 62 -4.96 1.97 -4.96
N ALA A 63 -5.39 1.32 -3.87
CA ALA A 63 -6.66 0.61 -3.81
C ALA A 63 -7.87 1.55 -3.91
N ALA A 64 -7.79 2.77 -3.38
CA ALA A 64 -8.82 3.78 -3.59
C ALA A 64 -8.86 4.27 -5.05
N TRP A 65 -7.71 4.34 -5.72
CA TRP A 65 -7.63 4.75 -7.13
C TRP A 65 -8.28 3.71 -8.04
N GLN A 66 -8.02 2.42 -7.77
CA GLN A 66 -8.66 1.31 -8.50
C GLN A 66 -10.16 1.25 -8.27
N ARG A 67 -10.63 1.50 -7.04
CA ARG A 67 -12.07 1.62 -6.76
C ARG A 67 -12.69 2.80 -7.50
N GLY A 68 -11.96 3.92 -7.59
CA GLY A 68 -12.41 5.11 -8.26
C GLY A 68 -13.49 5.87 -7.49
N GLY A 69 -14.26 6.69 -8.22
CA GLY A 69 -15.38 7.46 -7.70
C GLY A 69 -16.64 7.25 -8.52
N GLU A 70 -17.56 8.22 -8.49
CA GLU A 70 -18.84 8.18 -9.22
C GLU A 70 -18.67 8.01 -10.74
N SER A 71 -17.52 8.44 -11.29
CA SER A 71 -17.20 8.29 -12.72
C SER A 71 -16.56 6.94 -13.08
N GLY A 72 -16.41 6.03 -12.12
CA GLY A 72 -15.74 4.74 -12.28
C GLY A 72 -14.27 4.73 -11.82
N PRO A 73 -13.53 3.64 -12.12
CA PRO A 73 -12.13 3.46 -11.74
C PRO A 73 -11.22 4.59 -12.25
N ALA A 74 -10.31 5.09 -11.41
CA ALA A 74 -9.34 6.11 -11.84
C ALA A 74 -8.13 5.49 -12.57
N ILE A 75 -7.83 4.22 -12.29
CA ILE A 75 -6.80 3.41 -12.94
C ILE A 75 -7.33 1.99 -13.20
N VAL A 76 -6.88 1.33 -14.27
CA VAL A 76 -7.25 -0.04 -14.68
C VAL A 76 -6.03 -0.94 -14.79
#